data_AF-A0A2V9B596-F1
#
_entry.id   AF-A0A2V9B596-F1
#
_cell.length_a   1.000
_cell.length_b   1.000
_cell.length_c   1.000
_cell.angle_alpha   90.00
_cell.angle_beta   90.00
_cell.angle_gamma   90.00
#
_symmetry.space_group_name_H-M   'P 1'
#
loop_
_entity.id
_entity.type
_entity.pdbx_description
1 polymer ?
#
loop_
_entity_poly.entity_id
_entity_poly.type
_entity_poly.pdbx_seq_one_letter_code
_entity_poly.pdbx_strand_id
1 'polypeptide(L)'
;MTRYRPIHVQALFLAATGPAADTDYLYSALGDFAGEGAEILRALGIEVSGRAVEAALTEFQRRGYVLAYVLECAQANGSAAAHREALQQRVFATIARIRRSLKPKRIVLLGNELTEFVPQLAAANLEATLILREGRPFEWNELGDRLLTKELTAPLEAL
;
A
#
# COMPACT_ATOMS: atom_id res chain seq x y z
N MET A 1 21.87 18.87 12.36
CA MET A 1 20.40 19.03 12.20
C MET A 1 20.04 18.91 10.72
N THR A 2 19.82 17.70 10.25
CA THR A 2 19.33 17.44 8.90
C THR A 2 17.87 17.89 8.83
N ARG A 3 17.59 18.95 8.07
CA ARG A 3 16.21 19.35 7.76
C ARG A 3 15.59 18.24 6.93
N TYR A 4 14.72 17.43 7.54
CA TYR A 4 13.91 16.44 6.86
C TYR A 4 13.12 17.15 5.74
N ARG A 5 13.49 16.95 4.49
CA ARG A 5 12.68 17.44 3.36
C ARG A 5 11.41 16.60 3.32
N PRO A 6 10.25 17.18 2.96
CA PRO A 6 9.07 16.37 2.66
C PRO A 6 9.46 15.31 1.63
N ILE A 7 9.36 14.03 2.01
CA ILE A 7 9.53 12.94 1.06
C ILE A 7 8.36 13.08 0.09
N HIS A 8 8.67 13.43 -1.16
CA HIS A 8 7.67 13.41 -2.22
C HIS A 8 7.31 11.95 -2.44
N VAL A 9 6.08 11.56 -2.09
CA VAL A 9 5.62 10.17 -2.20
C VAL A 9 5.67 9.79 -3.69
N GLN A 10 6.58 8.88 -4.06
CA GLN A 10 6.67 8.38 -5.42
C GLN A 10 5.55 7.39 -5.70
N ALA A 11 5.28 6.50 -4.73
CA ALA A 11 4.21 5.53 -4.83
C ALA A 11 3.51 5.35 -3.48
N LEU A 12 2.19 5.42 -3.51
CA LEU A 12 1.32 5.00 -2.42
C LEU A 12 0.78 3.61 -2.73
N PHE A 13 1.09 2.64 -1.88
CA PHE A 13 0.44 1.35 -1.83
C PHE A 13 -0.78 1.51 -0.92
N LEU A 14 -1.97 1.38 -1.49
CA LEU A 14 -3.24 1.53 -0.77
C LEU A 14 -3.93 0.18 -0.70
N ALA A 15 -4.08 -0.33 0.52
CA ALA A 15 -4.78 -1.57 0.80
C ALA A 15 -6.15 -1.30 1.44
N ALA A 16 -7.07 -2.26 1.32
CA ALA A 16 -8.42 -2.13 1.87
C ALA A 16 -8.40 -2.02 3.41
N THR A 17 -7.70 -2.93 4.07
CA THR A 17 -7.74 -3.07 5.53
C THR A 17 -6.39 -3.52 6.05
N GLY A 18 -6.00 -2.98 7.21
CA GLY A 18 -4.78 -3.38 7.88
C GLY A 18 -4.81 -4.83 8.35
N PRO A 19 -3.64 -5.48 8.50
CA PRO A 19 -3.55 -6.83 9.02
C PRO A 19 -4.24 -7.03 10.38
N ALA A 20 -4.65 -8.27 10.64
CA ALA A 20 -5.22 -8.66 11.94
C ALA A 20 -4.18 -8.76 13.05
N ALA A 21 -2.95 -9.14 12.71
CA ALA A 21 -1.84 -9.24 13.65
C ALA A 21 -0.91 -8.03 13.52
N ASP A 22 -0.53 -7.42 14.64
CA ASP A 22 0.38 -6.27 14.67
C ASP A 22 1.76 -6.58 14.05
N THR A 23 2.19 -7.83 14.07
CA THR A 23 3.45 -8.31 13.46
C THR A 23 3.45 -8.26 11.94
N ASP A 24 2.26 -8.26 11.33
CA ASP A 24 2.11 -8.31 9.88
C ASP A 24 2.12 -6.91 9.24
N TYR A 25 2.03 -5.86 10.07
CA TYR A 25 2.18 -4.48 9.59
C TYR A 25 3.61 -4.22 9.18
N LEU A 26 3.79 -3.57 8.02
CA LEU A 26 5.09 -3.07 7.57
C LEU A 26 5.76 -2.18 8.63
N TYR A 27 4.99 -1.33 9.30
CA TYR A 27 5.48 -0.37 10.30
C TYR A 27 5.42 -0.89 11.74
N SER A 28 5.34 -2.21 11.92
CA SER A 28 5.30 -2.82 13.25
C SER A 28 6.54 -2.48 14.07
N ALA A 29 6.35 -2.05 15.31
CA ALA A 29 7.45 -1.85 16.27
C ALA A 29 8.06 -3.18 16.76
N LEU A 30 7.39 -4.31 16.50
CA LEU A 30 7.85 -5.65 16.89
C LEU A 30 8.96 -6.18 15.98
N GLY A 31 9.09 -5.63 14.76
CA GLY A 31 10.28 -5.80 13.93
C GLY A 31 10.39 -7.09 13.12
N ASP A 32 9.60 -8.12 13.38
CA ASP A 32 9.81 -9.44 12.76
C ASP A 32 9.19 -9.61 11.36
N PHE A 33 9.18 -8.56 10.52
CA PHE A 33 8.53 -8.48 9.19
C PHE A 33 7.79 -9.77 8.78
N ALA A 34 6.49 -9.84 9.06
CA ALA A 34 5.62 -10.96 8.73
C ALA A 34 4.48 -10.51 7.82
N GLY A 35 3.66 -11.48 7.37
CA GLY A 35 2.46 -11.23 6.58
C GLY A 35 2.62 -10.23 5.43
N GLU A 36 1.67 -9.31 5.33
CA GLU A 36 1.59 -8.28 4.29
C GLU A 36 2.84 -7.39 4.23
N GLY A 37 3.40 -7.03 5.40
CA GLY A 37 4.63 -6.24 5.49
C GLY A 37 5.83 -6.94 4.87
N ALA A 38 5.97 -8.24 5.06
CA ALA A 38 7.01 -9.03 4.42
C ALA A 38 6.78 -9.20 2.92
N GLU A 39 5.52 -9.42 2.51
CA GLU A 39 5.14 -9.63 1.11
C GLU A 39 5.45 -8.41 0.25
N ILE A 40 5.10 -7.20 0.72
CA ILE A 40 5.37 -5.98 -0.04
C ILE A 40 6.87 -5.69 -0.16
N LEU A 41 7.66 -5.92 0.89
CA LEU A 41 9.11 -5.74 0.83
C LEU A 41 9.74 -6.71 -0.17
N ARG A 42 9.32 -7.98 -0.15
CA ARG A 42 9.78 -9.00 -1.09
C ARG A 42 9.42 -8.64 -2.54
N ALA A 43 8.18 -8.23 -2.78
CA ALA A 43 7.72 -7.84 -4.12
C ALA A 43 8.46 -6.62 -4.67
N LEU A 44 8.95 -5.74 -3.79
CA LEU A 44 9.76 -4.59 -4.19
C LEU A 44 11.26 -4.91 -4.27
N GLY A 45 11.66 -6.16 -4.07
CA GLY A 45 13.06 -6.58 -4.04
C GLY A 45 13.85 -5.88 -2.93
N ILE A 46 13.21 -5.61 -1.79
CA ILE A 46 13.87 -5.08 -0.59
C ILE A 46 14.22 -6.27 0.29
N GLU A 47 15.51 -6.57 0.36
CA GLU A 47 16.03 -7.65 1.20
C GLU A 47 15.83 -7.37 2.68
N VAL A 48 15.24 -8.33 3.38
CA VAL A 48 15.01 -8.31 4.84
C VAL A 48 15.92 -9.29 5.59
N SER A 49 16.41 -10.34 4.93
CA SER A 49 17.24 -11.37 5.57
C SER A 49 18.58 -10.82 6.02
N GLY A 50 18.92 -11.01 7.30
CA GLY A 50 20.19 -10.58 7.89
C GLY A 50 20.36 -9.06 8.01
N ARG A 51 19.30 -8.27 7.82
CA ARG A 51 19.30 -6.81 7.97
C ARG A 51 18.47 -6.40 9.18
N ALA A 52 18.82 -5.28 9.79
CA ALA A 52 17.98 -4.62 10.78
C ALA A 52 16.69 -4.12 10.11
N VAL A 53 15.58 -4.15 10.86
CA VAL A 53 14.24 -3.72 10.43
C VAL A 53 14.26 -2.30 9.88
N GLU A 54 14.97 -1.43 10.59
CA GLU A 54 15.14 -0.03 10.25
C GLU A 54 15.82 0.14 8.89
N ALA A 55 16.70 -0.77 8.48
CA ALA A 55 17.37 -0.69 7.19
C ALA A 55 16.41 -0.96 6.02
N ALA A 56 15.53 -1.96 6.14
CA ALA A 56 14.52 -2.24 5.12
C ALA A 56 13.46 -1.11 5.05
N LEU A 57 13.02 -0.59 6.21
CA LEU A 57 12.11 0.56 6.26
C LEU A 57 12.74 1.83 5.69
N THR A 58 14.01 2.08 6.02
CA THR A 58 14.78 3.19 5.45
C THR A 58 14.87 3.06 3.94
N GLU A 59 15.08 1.85 3.42
CA GLU A 59 15.13 1.62 1.98
C GLU A 59 13.77 1.88 1.32
N PHE A 60 12.68 1.37 1.90
CA PHE A 60 11.31 1.62 1.45
C PHE A 60 11.01 3.13 1.40
N GLN A 61 11.33 3.86 2.47
CA GLN A 61 11.15 5.31 2.56
C GLN A 61 12.08 6.07 1.60
N ARG A 62 13.32 5.63 1.41
CA ARG A 62 14.29 6.23 0.49
C ARG A 62 13.82 6.13 -0.96
N ARG A 63 13.11 5.05 -1.32
CA ARG A 63 12.44 4.92 -2.63
C ARG A 63 11.19 5.80 -2.76
N GLY A 64 10.81 6.50 -1.69
CA GLY A 64 9.64 7.38 -1.64
C GLY A 64 8.32 6.60 -1.57
N TYR A 65 8.33 5.39 -1.01
CA TYR A 65 7.16 4.55 -0.91
C TYR A 65 6.42 4.75 0.42
N VAL A 66 5.10 4.63 0.37
CA VAL A 66 4.21 4.67 1.54
C VAL A 66 3.19 3.55 1.39
N LEU A 67 2.97 2.76 2.44
CA LEU A 67 1.85 1.84 2.56
C LEU A 67 0.79 2.47 3.46
N ALA A 68 -0.47 2.39 3.08
CA ALA A 68 -1.59 2.85 3.89
C ALA A 68 -2.81 1.95 3.67
N TYR A 69 -3.72 1.98 4.65
CA TYR A 69 -4.95 1.21 4.62
C TYR A 69 -6.17 2.14 4.61
N VAL A 70 -7.22 1.78 3.87
CA VAL A 70 -8.50 2.50 3.95
C VAL A 70 -9.11 2.34 5.34
N LEU A 71 -9.03 1.13 5.89
CA LEU A 71 -9.38 0.80 7.28
C LEU A 71 -8.10 0.39 8.03
N GLU A 72 -7.64 1.21 8.98
CA GLU A 72 -6.39 0.96 9.72
C GLU A 72 -6.45 -0.23 10.69
N CYS A 73 -7.62 -0.83 10.90
CA CYS A 73 -7.80 -1.92 11.86
C CYS A 73 -8.69 -3.00 11.27
N ALA A 74 -8.25 -4.25 11.36
CA ALA A 74 -9.06 -5.40 10.96
C ALA A 74 -10.36 -5.45 11.78
N GLN A 75 -11.51 -5.59 11.10
CA GLN A 75 -12.76 -5.84 11.80
C GLN A 75 -12.72 -7.25 12.40
N ALA A 76 -12.58 -7.34 13.72
CA ALA A 76 -12.37 -8.60 14.42
C ALA A 76 -13.48 -9.65 14.21
N ASN A 77 -14.71 -9.26 13.84
CA ASN A 77 -15.87 -10.17 13.70
C ASN A 77 -16.97 -9.63 12.75
N GLY A 78 -16.62 -8.85 11.72
CA GLY A 78 -17.60 -8.24 10.81
C GLY A 78 -18.05 -9.20 9.69
N SER A 79 -19.30 -9.10 9.24
CA SER A 79 -19.71 -9.73 7.98
C SER A 79 -19.06 -9.01 6.79
N ALA A 80 -18.92 -9.68 5.64
CA ALA A 80 -18.41 -9.05 4.42
C ALA A 80 -19.20 -7.80 4.03
N ALA A 81 -20.51 -7.76 4.31
CA ALA A 81 -21.36 -6.59 4.07
C ALA A 81 -20.99 -5.41 4.99
N ALA A 82 -20.73 -5.66 6.28
CA ALA A 82 -20.32 -4.63 7.23
C ALA A 82 -18.91 -4.08 6.92
N HIS A 83 -18.01 -4.95 6.46
CA HIS A 83 -16.68 -4.55 6.00
C HIS A 83 -16.75 -3.65 4.76
N ARG A 84 -17.56 -4.05 3.78
CA ARG A 84 -17.85 -3.26 2.58
C ARG A 84 -18.43 -1.89 2.93
N GLU A 85 -19.41 -1.84 3.83
CA GLU A 85 -20.01 -0.58 4.27
C GLU A 85 -18.97 0.33 4.93
N ALA A 86 -18.10 -0.22 5.78
CA ALA A 86 -17.02 0.54 6.40
C ALA A 86 -16.03 1.10 5.36
N LEU A 87 -15.67 0.33 4.33
CA LEU A 87 -14.86 0.81 3.21
C LEU A 87 -15.56 1.97 2.48
N GLN A 88 -16.85 1.83 2.16
CA GLN A 88 -17.65 2.88 1.51
C GLN A 88 -17.66 4.18 2.32
N GLN A 89 -17.80 4.09 3.63
CA GLN A 89 -17.80 5.25 4.52
C GLN A 89 -16.43 5.95 4.59
N ARG A 90 -15.32 5.22 4.37
CA ARG A 90 -13.96 5.75 4.54
C ARG A 90 -13.26 6.11 3.24
N VAL A 91 -13.64 5.51 2.11
CA VAL A 91 -12.93 5.70 0.82
C VAL A 91 -12.81 7.17 0.42
N PHE A 92 -13.87 7.97 0.60
CA PHE A 92 -13.84 9.40 0.24
C PHE A 92 -12.93 10.22 1.14
N ALA A 93 -12.85 9.89 2.43
CA ALA A 93 -11.91 10.52 3.35
C ALA A 93 -10.46 10.17 2.98
N THR A 94 -10.22 8.91 2.60
CA THR A 94 -8.91 8.45 2.10
C THR A 94 -8.52 9.19 0.81
N ILE A 95 -9.42 9.26 -0.18
CA ILE A 95 -9.23 10.04 -1.42
C ILE A 95 -8.88 11.50 -1.09
N ALA A 96 -9.59 12.12 -0.16
CA ALA A 96 -9.30 13.50 0.26
C ALA A 96 -7.90 13.63 0.88
N ARG A 97 -7.47 12.67 1.70
CA ARG A 97 -6.12 12.62 2.29
C ARG A 97 -5.04 12.43 1.21
N ILE A 98 -5.29 11.55 0.24
CA ILE A 98 -4.38 11.33 -0.89
C ILE A 98 -4.18 12.65 -1.64
N ARG A 99 -5.27 13.34 -2.01
CA ARG A 99 -5.21 14.60 -2.77
C ARG A 99 -4.57 15.76 -2.00
N ARG A 100 -4.85 15.88 -0.69
CA ARG A 100 -4.44 17.06 0.09
C ARG A 100 -3.07 16.91 0.73
N SER A 101 -2.73 15.71 1.19
CA SER A 101 -1.58 15.50 2.09
C SER A 101 -0.51 14.58 1.51
N LEU A 102 -0.89 13.45 0.91
CA LEU A 102 0.09 12.47 0.42
C LEU A 102 0.64 12.86 -0.95
N LYS A 103 -0.24 13.30 -1.86
CA LYS A 103 0.05 13.72 -3.24
C LYS A 103 1.06 12.80 -3.95
N PRO A 104 0.78 11.48 -4.01
CA PRO A 104 1.71 10.56 -4.60
C PRO A 104 1.75 10.75 -6.12
N LYS A 105 2.87 10.41 -6.77
CA LYS A 105 2.89 10.33 -8.24
C LYS A 105 2.13 9.11 -8.77
N ARG A 106 2.10 8.04 -7.97
CA ARG A 106 1.50 6.75 -8.33
C ARG A 106 0.72 6.17 -7.17
N ILE A 107 -0.38 5.48 -7.47
CA ILE A 107 -1.17 4.75 -6.49
C ILE A 107 -1.27 3.31 -6.97
N VAL A 108 -0.81 2.38 -6.16
CA VAL A 108 -0.98 0.94 -6.36
C VAL A 108 -2.09 0.48 -5.43
N LEU A 109 -3.10 -0.22 -5.96
CA LEU A 109 -4.16 -0.80 -5.12
C LEU A 109 -3.83 -2.25 -4.78
N LEU A 110 -3.97 -2.59 -3.50
CA LEU A 110 -3.74 -3.92 -2.95
C LEU A 110 -5.04 -4.45 -2.32
N GLY A 111 -5.40 -5.69 -2.64
CA GLY A 111 -6.61 -6.35 -2.15
C GLY A 111 -7.84 -6.13 -3.05
N ASN A 112 -8.47 -7.23 -3.44
CA ASN A 112 -9.62 -7.32 -4.33
C ASN A 112 -10.84 -6.58 -3.78
N GLU A 113 -10.92 -6.33 -2.47
CA GLU A 113 -11.98 -5.55 -1.85
C GLU A 113 -12.00 -4.10 -2.36
N LEU A 114 -10.88 -3.61 -2.92
CA LEU A 114 -10.83 -2.29 -3.56
C LEU A 114 -11.38 -2.28 -4.99
N THR A 115 -11.72 -3.41 -5.59
CA THR A 115 -12.16 -3.51 -7.00
C THR A 115 -13.37 -2.61 -7.28
N GLU A 116 -14.37 -2.61 -6.40
CA GLU A 116 -15.57 -1.78 -6.58
C GLU A 116 -15.32 -0.28 -6.41
N PHE A 117 -14.17 0.09 -5.84
CA PHE A 117 -13.76 1.46 -5.56
C PHE A 117 -12.80 2.04 -6.62
N VAL A 118 -12.36 1.21 -7.57
CA VAL A 118 -11.50 1.64 -8.69
C VAL A 118 -12.11 2.81 -9.47
N PRO A 119 -13.41 2.81 -9.85
CA PRO A 119 -14.00 3.95 -10.57
C PRO A 119 -13.93 5.27 -9.79
N GLN A 120 -14.13 5.22 -8.48
CA GLN A 120 -14.12 6.38 -7.58
C GLN A 120 -12.69 6.95 -7.46
N LEU A 121 -11.68 6.08 -7.33
CA LEU A 121 -10.27 6.47 -7.30
C LEU A 121 -9.81 7.06 -8.65
N ALA A 122 -10.25 6.47 -9.77
CA ALA A 122 -9.95 6.97 -11.11
C ALA A 122 -10.61 8.33 -11.39
N ALA A 123 -11.85 8.53 -10.96
CA ALA A 123 -12.59 9.78 -11.15
C ALA A 123 -12.18 10.91 -10.18
N ALA A 124 -11.36 10.62 -9.16
CA ALA A 124 -11.06 11.56 -8.09
C ALA A 124 -10.06 12.68 -8.44
N ASN A 125 -9.55 12.73 -9.67
CA ASN A 125 -8.55 13.72 -10.15
C ASN A 125 -7.36 13.85 -9.17
N LEU A 126 -6.73 12.72 -8.82
CA LEU A 126 -5.69 12.64 -7.80
C LEU A 126 -4.30 13.12 -8.27
N GLU A 127 -4.16 13.59 -9.51
CA GLU A 127 -2.86 13.92 -10.15
C GLU A 127 -1.83 12.78 -10.05
N ALA A 128 -2.30 11.55 -9.88
CA ALA A 128 -1.50 10.35 -9.67
C ALA A 128 -1.89 9.28 -10.70
N THR A 129 -0.90 8.52 -11.17
CA THR A 129 -1.15 7.36 -12.02
C THR A 129 -1.64 6.19 -11.17
N LEU A 130 -2.84 5.68 -11.46
CA LEU A 130 -3.36 4.48 -10.83
C LEU A 130 -2.75 3.24 -11.51
N ILE A 131 -2.05 2.40 -10.74
CA ILE A 131 -1.41 1.17 -11.20
C ILE A 131 -2.30 0.01 -10.78
N LEU A 132 -2.78 -0.73 -11.77
CA LEU A 132 -3.69 -1.85 -11.63
C LEU A 132 -3.18 -3.01 -12.47
N ARG A 133 -3.50 -4.23 -12.06
CA ARG A 133 -3.30 -5.43 -12.85
C ARG A 133 -4.55 -5.69 -13.66
N GLU A 134 -4.50 -5.59 -14.99
CA GLU A 134 -5.66 -5.87 -15.86
C GLU A 134 -6.95 -5.11 -15.44
N GLY A 135 -6.81 -3.92 -14.85
CA GLY A 135 -7.92 -3.10 -14.36
C GLY A 135 -8.42 -3.44 -12.95
N ARG A 136 -7.79 -4.38 -12.24
CA ARG A 136 -8.09 -4.72 -10.83
C ARG A 136 -6.91 -4.46 -9.88
N PRO A 137 -7.14 -4.38 -8.56
CA PRO A 137 -6.07 -4.36 -7.56
C PRO A 137 -5.17 -5.61 -7.64
N PHE A 138 -3.94 -5.49 -7.15
CA PHE A 138 -3.05 -6.63 -6.95
C PHE A 138 -3.46 -7.38 -5.68
N GLU A 139 -3.39 -8.70 -5.69
CA GLU A 139 -3.62 -9.49 -4.47
C GLU A 139 -2.32 -9.68 -3.68
N TRP A 140 -2.43 -9.72 -2.35
CA TRP A 140 -1.31 -9.94 -1.44
C TRP A 140 -0.58 -11.27 -1.71
N ASN A 141 -1.34 -12.36 -1.83
CA ASN A 141 -0.82 -13.70 -2.12
C ASN A 141 -0.16 -13.81 -3.51
N GLU A 142 -0.48 -12.90 -4.43
CA GLU A 142 0.04 -12.83 -5.79
C GLU A 142 1.37 -12.06 -5.85
N LEU A 143 1.67 -11.20 -4.87
CA LEU A 143 2.89 -10.39 -4.86
C LEU A 143 4.19 -11.22 -4.82
N GLY A 144 4.12 -12.48 -4.36
CA GLY A 144 5.25 -13.41 -4.38
C GLY A 144 5.57 -14.00 -5.76
N ASP A 145 4.68 -13.86 -6.75
CA ASP A 145 4.93 -14.29 -8.12
C ASP A 145 5.90 -13.34 -8.82
N ARG A 146 6.98 -13.89 -9.39
CA ARG A 146 8.02 -13.13 -10.09
C ARG A 146 7.48 -12.36 -11.29
N LEU A 147 6.44 -12.84 -11.97
CA LEU A 147 5.83 -12.12 -13.08
C LEU A 147 5.05 -10.91 -12.57
N LEU A 148 4.28 -11.08 -11.50
CA LEU A 148 3.48 -10.01 -10.90
C LEU A 148 4.33 -8.97 -10.21
N THR A 149 5.45 -9.40 -9.63
CA THR A 149 6.51 -8.50 -9.17
C THR A 149 6.97 -7.56 -10.29
N LYS A 150 7.19 -8.06 -11.51
CA LYS A 150 7.60 -7.21 -12.64
C LYS A 150 6.49 -6.26 -13.09
N GLU A 151 5.26 -6.72 -13.13
CA GLU A 151 4.09 -5.87 -13.45
C GLU A 151 3.92 -4.75 -12.41
N LEU A 152 4.24 -5.03 -11.14
CA LEU A 152 4.24 -4.04 -10.07
C LEU A 152 5.43 -3.09 -10.17
N THR A 153 6.65 -3.58 -10.39
CA THR A 153 7.88 -2.77 -10.30
C THR A 153 8.16 -1.97 -11.56
N ALA A 154 7.89 -2.49 -12.76
CA ALA A 154 8.21 -1.79 -14.01
C ALA A 154 7.54 -0.39 -14.10
N PRO A 155 6.26 -0.20 -13.74
CA PRO A 155 5.65 1.12 -13.71
C PRO A 155 6.24 2.06 -12.65
N LEU A 156 6.81 1.51 -11.57
CA LEU A 156 7.46 2.29 -10.50
C LEU A 156 8.85 2.80 -10.92
N GLU A 157 9.57 2.03 -11.74
CA GLU A 157 10.93 2.31 -12.19
C GLU A 157 11.02 3.24 -13.41
N ALA A 158 9.94 3.39 -14.19
CA ALA A 158 9.89 4.19 -15.42
C ALA A 158 9.90 5.72 -15.20
N LEU A 159 10.82 6.24 -14.39
CA LEU A 159 11.07 7.68 -14.15
C LEU A 159 12.34 8.17 -14.84
#